data_AF-A0AAP2GLM9-F1
#
_entry.id   AF-A0AAP2GLM9-F1
#
_cell.length_a   1.000
_cell.length_b   1.000
_cell.length_c   1.000
_cell.angle_alpha   90.00
_cell.angle_beta   90.00
_cell.angle_gamma   90.00
#
_symmetry.space_group_name_H-M   'P 1'
#
loop_
_entity.id
_entity.type
_entity.pdbx_description
1 polymer ?
#
loop_
_entity_poly.entity_id
_entity_poly.type
_entity_poly.pdbx_seq_one_letter_code
_entity_poly.pdbx_strand_id
1 'polypeptide(L)'
;MFLHGGIMHLIFNIYALVLASIFIEPVIGTVRYAILYFVSGIAGSIASIMWYENTVSVGASGAIFGLFGAVLAAVLSGAMGKDGKRLILLFFGPYVVINLLMGLAGGIDNAAHIGGLVTGAVVALIIHQTMKPASDENSSGGDLHPQERP
;
A
#
# COMPACT_ATOMS: atom_id res chain seq x y z
N MET A 1 6.43 14.71 3.94
CA MET A 1 7.30 13.60 3.47
C MET A 1 8.71 13.65 4.06
N PHE A 2 9.47 14.74 3.90
CA PHE A 2 10.88 14.79 4.33
C PHE A 2 11.11 15.43 5.71
N LEU A 3 10.29 16.40 6.09
CA LEU A 3 10.33 17.02 7.41
C LEU A 3 9.74 16.07 8.46
N HIS A 4 10.28 16.07 9.67
CA HIS A 4 9.86 15.21 10.77
C HIS A 4 9.76 16.00 12.08
N GLY A 5 8.75 15.70 12.90
CA GLY A 5 8.48 16.39 14.16
C GLY A 5 9.45 16.09 15.32
N GLY A 6 10.51 15.32 15.08
CA GLY A 6 11.52 14.96 16.09
C GLY A 6 12.30 13.70 15.73
N ILE A 7 13.35 13.41 16.50
CA ILE A 7 14.26 12.28 16.23
C ILE A 7 13.56 10.92 16.32
N MET A 8 12.72 10.71 17.33
CA MET A 8 11.98 9.46 17.48
C MET A 8 10.99 9.26 16.34
N HIS A 9 10.29 10.32 15.92
CA HIS A 9 9.39 10.27 14.77
C HIS A 9 10.14 9.91 13.47
N LEU A 10 11.34 10.47 13.26
CA LEU A 10 12.19 10.11 12.13
C LEU A 10 12.61 8.63 12.18
N ILE A 11 13.09 8.15 13.34
CA ILE A 11 13.52 6.75 13.50
C ILE A 11 12.38 5.79 13.19
N PHE A 12 11.18 6.03 13.74
CA PHE A 12 10.02 5.18 13.48
C PHE A 12 9.58 5.21 12.02
N ASN A 13 9.65 6.36 11.35
CA ASN A 13 9.34 6.46 9.92
C ASN A 13 10.37 5.73 9.06
N ILE A 14 11.67 5.85 9.36
CA ILE A 14 12.72 5.11 8.64
C ILE A 14 12.52 3.61 8.85
N TYR A 15 12.30 3.18 10.09
CA TYR A 15 12.03 1.78 10.42
C TYR A 15 10.84 1.24 9.62
N ALA A 16 9.69 1.93 9.67
CA ALA A 16 8.49 1.50 8.96
C ALA A 16 8.67 1.52 7.43
N LEU A 17 9.39 2.51 6.89
CA LEU A 17 9.69 2.61 5.47
C LEU A 17 10.55 1.45 4.98
N VAL A 18 11.64 1.13 5.69
CA VAL A 18 12.53 0.00 5.36
C VAL A 18 11.78 -1.31 5.46
N LEU A 19 10.96 -1.48 6.50
CA LEU A 19 10.16 -2.70 6.65
C LEU A 19 9.18 -2.83 5.48
N ALA A 20 8.45 -1.78 5.12
CA ALA A 20 7.52 -1.80 4.00
C ALA A 20 8.23 -2.08 2.66
N SER A 21 9.40 -1.47 2.43
CA SER A 21 10.14 -1.60 1.16
C SER A 21 10.62 -3.03 0.92
N ILE A 22 11.07 -3.73 1.97
CA ILE A 22 11.51 -5.14 1.87
C ILE A 22 10.41 -6.06 1.30
N PHE A 23 9.13 -5.77 1.58
CA PHE A 23 8.03 -6.60 1.08
C PHE A 23 7.47 -6.12 -0.26
N ILE A 24 7.39 -4.81 -0.50
CA ILE A 24 6.72 -4.28 -1.69
C ILE A 24 7.66 -4.10 -2.87
N GLU A 25 8.88 -3.60 -2.65
CA GLU A 25 9.80 -3.27 -3.75
C GLU A 25 10.11 -4.49 -4.64
N PRO A 26 10.38 -5.70 -4.11
CA PRO A 26 10.61 -6.88 -4.95
C PRO A 26 9.41 -7.30 -5.79
N VAL A 27 8.20 -6.90 -5.40
CA VAL A 27 6.95 -7.29 -6.06
C VAL A 27 6.62 -6.37 -7.25
N ILE A 28 6.81 -5.05 -7.08
CA ILE A 28 6.40 -4.05 -8.08
C ILE A 28 7.58 -3.41 -8.83
N GLY A 29 8.80 -3.59 -8.32
CA GLY A 29 10.03 -2.97 -8.82
C GLY A 29 10.24 -1.54 -8.29
N THR A 30 11.50 -1.10 -8.27
CA THR A 30 11.95 0.17 -7.66
C THR A 30 11.23 1.40 -8.22
N VAL A 31 11.04 1.49 -9.54
CA VAL A 31 10.40 2.67 -10.16
C VAL A 31 8.94 2.80 -9.72
N ARG A 32 8.18 1.70 -9.74
CA ARG A 32 6.78 1.70 -9.34
C ARG A 32 6.63 1.90 -7.84
N TYR A 33 7.56 1.37 -7.04
CA TYR A 33 7.66 1.65 -5.61
C TYR A 33 7.84 3.14 -5.33
N ALA A 34 8.76 3.80 -6.03
CA ALA A 34 8.97 5.25 -5.88
C ALA A 34 7.69 6.03 -6.25
N ILE A 35 7.06 5.71 -7.39
CA ILE A 35 5.79 6.33 -7.80
C ILE A 35 4.71 6.14 -6.73
N LEU A 36 4.52 4.90 -6.26
CA LEU A 36 3.55 4.57 -5.22
C LEU A 36 3.79 5.39 -3.94
N TYR A 37 5.05 5.49 -3.50
CA TYR A 37 5.43 6.26 -2.31
C TYR A 37 5.12 7.75 -2.49
N PHE A 38 5.55 8.37 -3.59
CA PHE A 38 5.31 9.79 -3.83
C PHE A 38 3.85 10.13 -4.03
N VAL A 39 3.11 9.35 -4.84
CA VAL A 39 1.69 9.58 -5.08
C VAL A 39 0.89 9.44 -3.78
N SER A 40 1.17 8.41 -2.97
CA SER A 40 0.49 8.24 -1.69
C SER A 40 0.82 9.34 -0.69
N GLY A 41 2.08 9.79 -0.66
CA GLY A 41 2.51 10.89 0.19
C GLY A 41 1.82 12.21 -0.17
N ILE A 42 1.76 12.54 -1.46
CA ILE A 42 1.09 13.74 -1.96
C ILE A 42 -0.41 13.68 -1.68
N ALA A 43 -1.06 12.57 -2.02
CA ALA A 43 -2.50 12.40 -1.79
C ALA A 43 -2.86 12.43 -0.30
N GLY A 44 -2.04 11.81 0.56
CA GLY A 44 -2.18 11.92 2.02
C GLY A 44 -2.04 13.36 2.50
N SER A 45 -1.04 14.11 2.02
CA SER A 45 -0.90 15.54 2.36
C SER A 45 -2.10 16.37 1.89
N ILE A 46 -2.65 16.10 0.70
CA ILE A 46 -3.88 16.76 0.23
C ILE A 46 -5.06 16.41 1.16
N ALA A 47 -5.24 15.14 1.52
CA ALA A 47 -6.30 14.72 2.43
C ALA A 47 -6.19 15.42 3.80
N SER A 48 -4.98 15.61 4.31
CA SER A 48 -4.72 16.37 5.53
C SER A 48 -5.16 17.83 5.42
N ILE A 49 -4.71 18.52 4.36
CA ILE A 49 -5.06 19.93 4.12
C ILE A 49 -6.58 20.12 3.98
N MET A 50 -7.26 19.16 3.34
CA MET A 50 -8.71 19.20 3.16
C MET A 50 -9.49 18.95 4.46
N TRP A 51 -8.91 18.20 5.40
CA TRP A 51 -9.59 17.79 6.62
C TRP A 51 -9.29 18.70 7.81
N TYR A 52 -8.09 19.27 7.87
CA TYR A 52 -7.64 20.10 8.97
C TYR A 52 -7.30 21.52 8.51
N GLU A 53 -7.98 22.52 9.08
CA GLU A 53 -7.76 23.93 8.73
C GLU A 53 -6.41 24.47 9.26
N ASN A 54 -5.95 23.99 10.42
CA ASN A 54 -4.79 24.55 11.12
C ASN A 54 -3.86 23.44 11.69
N THR A 55 -3.60 22.39 10.92
CA THR A 55 -2.69 21.31 11.33
C THR A 55 -1.47 21.26 10.41
N VAL A 56 -0.29 21.20 11.01
CA VAL A 56 0.96 20.98 10.28
C VAL A 56 1.20 19.47 10.15
N SER A 57 0.91 18.94 8.97
CA SER A 57 1.28 17.56 8.61
C SER A 57 2.77 17.47 8.30
N VAL A 58 3.53 16.70 9.09
CA VAL A 58 4.95 16.44 8.86
C VAL A 58 5.24 14.94 8.97
N GLY A 59 6.20 14.48 8.18
CA GLY A 59 6.66 13.09 8.18
C GLY A 59 6.44 12.37 6.85
N ALA A 60 7.03 11.18 6.76
CA ALA A 60 6.86 10.23 5.67
C ALA A 60 5.63 9.32 5.87
N SER A 61 5.01 9.34 7.04
CA SER A 61 4.01 8.36 7.48
C SER A 61 2.81 8.24 6.55
N GLY A 62 2.29 9.33 5.97
CA GLY A 62 1.23 9.24 4.95
C GLY A 62 1.64 8.41 3.72
N ALA A 63 2.87 8.58 3.23
CA ALA A 63 3.40 7.78 2.13
C ALA A 63 3.61 6.31 2.53
N ILE A 64 4.12 6.07 3.74
CA ILE A 64 4.32 4.73 4.32
C ILE A 64 2.97 4.01 4.49
N PHE A 65 1.93 4.71 4.94
CA PHE A 65 0.57 4.18 4.99
C PHE A 65 0.05 3.78 3.60
N GLY A 66 0.43 4.50 2.55
CA GLY A 66 0.18 4.08 1.18
C GLY A 66 0.87 2.77 0.79
N LEU A 67 2.12 2.56 1.24
CA LEU A 67 2.78 1.26 1.05
C LEU A 67 2.00 0.14 1.76
N PHE A 68 1.47 0.39 2.97
CA PHE A 68 0.60 -0.57 3.65
C PHE A 68 -0.75 -0.76 2.96
N GLY A 69 -1.29 0.28 2.33
CA GLY A 69 -2.46 0.18 1.46
C GLY A 69 -2.21 -0.77 0.28
N ALA A 70 -1.05 -0.66 -0.36
CA ALA A 70 -0.65 -1.54 -1.44
C ALA A 70 -0.51 -3.00 -0.98
N VAL A 71 0.10 -3.21 0.19
CA VAL A 71 0.19 -4.52 0.84
C VAL A 71 -1.20 -5.10 1.11
N LEU A 72 -2.11 -4.29 1.66
CA LEU A 72 -3.48 -4.71 1.95
C LEU A 72 -4.24 -5.09 0.66
N ALA A 73 -4.09 -4.31 -0.40
CA ALA A 73 -4.66 -4.63 -1.70
C ALA A 73 -4.15 -5.98 -2.25
N ALA A 74 -2.85 -6.27 -2.13
CA ALA A 74 -2.26 -7.56 -2.53
C ALA A 74 -2.80 -8.74 -1.69
N VAL A 75 -3.02 -8.52 -0.39
CA VAL A 75 -3.62 -9.52 0.50
C VAL A 75 -5.08 -9.80 0.08
N LEU A 76 -5.87 -8.74 -0.14
CA LEU A 76 -7.29 -8.85 -0.50
C LEU A 76 -7.52 -9.41 -1.90
N SER A 77 -6.63 -9.10 -2.86
CA SER A 77 -6.72 -9.61 -4.23
C SER A 77 -6.34 -11.09 -4.37
N GLY A 78 -5.79 -11.70 -3.32
CA GLY A 78 -5.32 -13.09 -3.37
C GLY A 78 -3.94 -13.25 -4.01
N ALA A 79 -3.24 -12.16 -4.34
CA ALA A 79 -1.92 -12.18 -4.98
C ALA A 79 -0.79 -12.74 -4.08
N MET A 80 -1.09 -13.09 -2.82
CA MET A 80 -0.12 -13.53 -1.83
C MET A 80 -0.49 -14.87 -1.21
N GLY A 81 0.49 -15.76 -1.07
CA GLY A 81 0.31 -17.05 -0.39
C GLY A 81 -0.09 -16.90 1.09
N LYS A 82 -0.69 -17.95 1.66
CA LYS A 82 -1.23 -17.93 3.04
C LYS A 82 -0.18 -17.51 4.09
N ASP A 83 1.05 -17.99 3.96
CA ASP A 83 2.12 -17.69 4.91
C ASP A 83 2.61 -16.24 4.79
N GLY A 84 2.76 -15.74 3.56
CA GLY A 84 3.11 -14.34 3.29
C GLY A 84 2.06 -13.38 3.84
N LYS A 85 0.77 -13.67 3.60
CA LYS A 85 -0.35 -12.89 4.16
C LYS A 85 -0.30 -12.82 5.68
N ARG A 86 -0.10 -13.97 6.34
CA ARG A 86 -0.04 -14.05 7.80
C ARG A 86 1.12 -13.22 8.36
N LEU A 87 2.30 -13.36 7.78
CA LEU A 87 3.49 -12.64 8.22
C LEU A 87 3.28 -11.12 8.10
N ILE A 88 2.80 -10.68 6.96
CA ILE A 88 2.53 -9.27 6.69
C ILE A 88 1.49 -8.69 7.64
N LEU A 89 0.35 -9.37 7.83
CA LEU A 89 -0.69 -8.87 8.73
C LEU A 89 -0.21 -8.82 10.18
N LEU A 90 0.66 -9.74 10.59
CA LEU A 90 1.25 -9.76 11.93
C LEU A 90 2.20 -8.58 12.18
N PHE A 91 3.04 -8.21 11.20
CA PHE A 91 4.01 -7.13 11.36
C PHE A 91 3.43 -5.74 11.08
N PHE A 92 2.59 -5.61 10.05
CA PHE A 92 2.08 -4.31 9.60
C PHE A 92 0.71 -3.97 10.15
N GLY A 93 -0.14 -4.97 10.40
CA GLY A 93 -1.50 -4.76 10.92
C GLY A 93 -1.52 -4.00 12.25
N PRO A 94 -0.78 -4.45 13.29
CA PRO A 94 -0.70 -3.72 14.55
C PRO A 94 -0.16 -2.31 14.39
N TYR A 95 0.85 -2.10 13.54
CA TYR A 95 1.40 -0.76 13.29
C TYR A 95 0.33 0.20 12.75
N VAL A 96 -0.43 -0.24 11.73
CA VAL A 96 -1.51 0.56 11.12
C VAL A 96 -2.61 0.86 12.15
N VAL A 97 -3.08 -0.17 12.86
CA VAL A 97 -4.18 -0.03 13.84
C VAL A 97 -3.77 0.90 14.99
N ILE A 98 -2.59 0.70 15.57
CA ILE A 98 -2.10 1.50 16.70
C ILE A 98 -1.93 2.96 16.29
N ASN A 99 -1.31 3.24 15.13
CA ASN A 99 -1.12 4.63 14.68
C ASN A 99 -2.46 5.34 14.44
N LEU A 100 -3.44 4.66 13.83
CA LEU A 100 -4.78 5.25 13.63
C LEU A 100 -5.50 5.49 14.95
N LEU A 101 -5.43 4.56 15.91
CA LEU A 101 -6.01 4.73 17.25
C LEU A 101 -5.34 5.89 18.00
N MET A 102 -4.01 6.00 17.91
CA MET A 102 -3.27 7.13 18.49
C MET A 102 -3.67 8.46 17.86
N GLY A 103 -3.95 8.50 16.55
CA GLY A 103 -4.45 9.72 15.91
C GLY A 103 -5.86 10.12 16.31
N LEU A 104 -6.69 9.20 16.81
CA LEU A 104 -7.96 9.56 17.46
C LEU A 104 -7.74 10.29 18.79
N ALA A 105 -6.62 10.05 19.46
CA ALA A 105 -6.24 10.74 20.69
C ALA A 105 -5.53 12.09 20.44
N GLY A 106 -5.25 12.43 19.17
CA GLY A 106 -4.62 13.69 18.77
C GLY A 106 -3.10 13.59 18.60
N GLY A 107 -2.52 14.59 17.91
CA GLY A 107 -1.07 14.66 17.66
C GLY A 107 -0.56 13.80 16.49
N ILE A 108 -1.41 12.99 15.89
CA ILE A 108 -1.14 12.24 14.65
C ILE A 108 -2.18 12.61 13.59
N ASP A 109 -1.70 12.79 12.37
CA ASP A 109 -2.51 13.17 11.22
C ASP A 109 -3.19 11.95 10.57
N ASN A 110 -4.36 11.60 11.08
CA ASN A 110 -5.14 10.48 10.56
C ASN A 110 -5.66 10.73 9.14
N ALA A 111 -5.93 11.97 8.76
CA ALA A 111 -6.36 12.29 7.41
C ALA A 111 -5.25 11.96 6.40
N ALA A 112 -3.99 12.29 6.70
CA ALA A 112 -2.85 11.89 5.88
C ALA A 112 -2.67 10.37 5.83
N HIS A 113 -2.84 9.67 6.95
CA HIS A 113 -2.69 8.22 7.03
C HIS A 113 -3.76 7.48 6.22
N ILE A 114 -5.03 7.87 6.40
CA ILE A 114 -6.15 7.27 5.66
C ILE A 114 -6.06 7.61 4.18
N GLY A 115 -5.80 8.87 3.83
CA GLY A 115 -5.63 9.31 2.45
C GLY A 115 -4.49 8.58 1.74
N GLY A 116 -3.35 8.42 2.43
CA GLY A 116 -2.24 7.61 1.95
C GLY A 116 -2.63 6.15 1.73
N LEU A 117 -3.23 5.50 2.73
CA LEU A 117 -3.63 4.08 2.69
C LEU A 117 -4.61 3.76 1.56
N VAL A 118 -5.64 4.59 1.39
CA VAL A 118 -6.61 4.43 0.29
C VAL A 118 -5.92 4.63 -1.05
N THR A 119 -5.12 5.68 -1.19
CA THR A 119 -4.41 5.97 -2.45
C THR A 119 -3.47 4.83 -2.84
N GLY A 120 -2.68 4.34 -1.88
CA GLY A 120 -1.74 3.26 -2.13
C GLY A 120 -2.41 1.95 -2.51
N ALA A 121 -3.56 1.62 -1.89
CA ALA A 121 -4.37 0.48 -2.29
C ALA A 121 -4.86 0.59 -3.74
N VAL A 122 -5.39 1.76 -4.13
CA VAL A 122 -5.87 2.01 -5.50
C VAL A 122 -4.72 1.93 -6.51
N VAL A 123 -3.60 2.60 -6.23
CA VAL A 123 -2.41 2.59 -7.12
C VAL A 123 -1.87 1.18 -7.29
N ALA A 124 -1.81 0.38 -6.23
CA ALA A 124 -1.36 -1.01 -6.30
C ALA A 124 -2.28 -1.89 -7.15
N LEU A 125 -3.60 -1.71 -7.05
CA LEU A 125 -4.56 -2.42 -7.90
C LEU A 125 -4.34 -2.07 -9.38
N ILE A 126 -4.11 -0.80 -9.70
CA ILE A 126 -3.79 -0.34 -11.07
C ILE A 126 -2.48 -0.98 -11.56
N ILE A 127 -1.41 -0.93 -10.75
CA ILE A 127 -0.13 -1.54 -11.08
C ILE A 127 -0.32 -3.05 -11.35
N HIS A 128 -1.05 -3.75 -10.49
CA HIS A 128 -1.28 -5.19 -10.63
C HIS A 128 -2.00 -5.54 -11.95
N GLN A 129 -2.97 -4.73 -12.39
CA GLN A 129 -3.62 -4.91 -13.68
C GLN A 129 -2.64 -4.76 -14.86
N THR A 130 -1.71 -3.81 -14.77
CA THR A 130 -0.69 -3.59 -15.81
C THR A 130 0.42 -4.65 -15.83
N MET A 131 0.57 -5.45 -14.77
CA MET A 131 1.57 -6.53 -14.69
C MET A 131 1.04 -7.89 -15.15
N LYS A 132 -0.28 -8.10 -15.25
CA LYS A 132 -0.82 -9.33 -15.81
C LYS A 132 -0.48 -9.42 -17.32
N PRO A 133 0.15 -10.50 -17.80
CA PRO A 133 0.35 -10.67 -19.22
C PRO A 133 -1.01 -10.82 -19.92
N ALA A 134 -1.17 -10.16 -21.07
CA ALA A 134 -2.39 -10.16 -21.88
C ALA A 134 -2.73 -11.52 -22.54
N SER A 135 -2.18 -12.63 -22.05
CA SER A 135 -2.22 -13.95 -22.70
C SER A 135 -3.30 -14.90 -22.19
N ASP A 136 -4.06 -14.54 -21.15
CA ASP A 136 -5.08 -15.44 -20.58
C ASP A 136 -6.46 -15.34 -21.26
N GLU A 137 -6.63 -14.48 -22.28
CA GLU A 137 -7.89 -14.34 -23.02
C GLU A 137 -8.03 -15.29 -24.22
N ASN A 138 -6.97 -16.00 -24.64
CA ASN A 138 -6.98 -16.77 -25.90
C ASN A 138 -7.00 -18.31 -25.73
N SER A 139 -7.36 -18.84 -24.56
CA SER A 139 -7.38 -20.31 -24.31
C SER A 139 -8.78 -20.91 -24.06
N SER A 140 -9.86 -20.13 -24.20
CA SER A 140 -11.24 -20.62 -24.05
C SER A 140 -12.01 -20.79 -25.37
N GLY A 141 -11.38 -20.53 -26.51
CA GLY A 141 -11.99 -20.62 -27.85
C GLY A 141 -11.42 -21.76 -28.68
N GLY A 142 -11.92 -22.99 -28.47
CA GLY A 142 -11.73 -24.10 -29.40
C GLY A 142 -11.22 -25.37 -28.75
N ASP A 143 -12.13 -26.28 -28.37
CA ASP A 143 -12.47 -27.37 -29.29
C ASP A 143 -13.75 -28.08 -28.82
N LEU A 144 -14.80 -27.97 -29.63
CA LEU A 144 -16.07 -28.67 -29.44
C LEU A 144 -15.99 -30.01 -30.21
N HIS A 145 -15.68 -31.09 -29.49
CA HIS A 145 -16.29 -32.44 -29.59
C HIS A 145 -16.27 -33.17 -30.98
N PRO A 146 -16.87 -34.37 -31.14
CA PRO A 146 -16.66 -35.72 -30.56
C PRO A 146 -16.20 -36.75 -31.63
N GLN A 147 -16.21 -38.05 -31.27
CA GLN A 147 -16.37 -39.29 -32.09
C GLN A 147 -15.12 -40.19 -32.06
N GLU A 148 -15.08 -41.22 -31.19
CA GLU A 148 -15.58 -42.59 -31.45
C GLU A 148 -14.80 -43.31 -32.56
N ARG A 149 -13.92 -44.25 -32.20
CA ARG A 149 -14.10 -45.74 -32.15
C ARG A 149 -13.18 -46.38 -33.22
N PRO A 150 -12.90 -47.69 -33.19
CA PRO A 150 -12.79 -48.65 -32.09
C PRO A 150 -11.34 -49.07 -31.79
#